data_AF-A0AAV5KW87-F1
#
_entry.id   AF-A0AAV5KW87-F1
#
_cell.length_a   1.000
_cell.length_b   1.000
_cell.length_c   1.000
_cell.angle_alpha   90.00
_cell.angle_beta   90.00
_cell.angle_gamma   90.00
#
_symmetry.space_group_name_H-M   'P 1'
#
loop_
_entity.id
_entity.type
_entity.pdbx_description
1 polymer ?
#
loop_
_entity_poly.entity_id
_entity_poly.type
_entity_poly.pdbx_seq_one_letter_code
_entity_poly.pdbx_strand_id
1 'polypeptide(L)'
;MSTVDKMLIKGIRSFDPENKNVITFFRPLTLIVGPNGAGKTTIIECLKLSCTGDLPPNARSGQSFIHDPKVAGETETKGQIKLRFKTAAGKDVVCVRSFQLTQKGSKMEYKAIESVLQTINPHSGEKVCLSYRCADMDREIPALMGVSKAILENVVFVHQDEANWPLQDPATLKRKFDDIFSATRYTKALEVIKKLHKDQALEIKSYKLKLENLQNLKNNAFKLRESIAQDQEQTELSQNQMQDLEKAIQNVDVKIRHTEATLKELRDKVQQKTVKNAERSTLINGQRRQYNDLDEENEGLNDGMENKFDERILRLEGKIERSKREIKEFDDMISAAEKKLTNYVTEISKLQRDAEIHILSKDERDSAIQKLFATHNLGSLPSNITDAVALDLTDRIESRLTDLDNVLQSKKNSNDKELKMAWDLYLDANERWKNAEAQKQAKLEIKNAILKRIEGKKIERDSLELQISDVDLSRIDEREKNMQIEVERRKNQLDQRNFGANIQQKWQELQSIDQKINDLNREKSFIAVDAEERVRLSLKKNDLENHKKKHQKL
;
A
#
# COMPACT_ATOMS: atom_id res chain seq x y z
N MET A 1 -4.37 -35.14 68.44
CA MET A 1 -2.95 -35.57 68.37
C MET A 1 -2.92 -36.93 67.71
N SER A 2 -2.11 -37.10 66.65
CA SER A 2 -1.94 -38.39 65.97
C SER A 2 -1.09 -39.34 66.82
N THR A 3 -1.41 -40.63 66.84
CA THR A 3 -0.73 -41.64 67.66
C THR A 3 -0.79 -43.03 67.04
N VAL A 4 0.32 -43.77 67.02
CA VAL A 4 0.33 -45.20 66.71
C VAL A 4 -0.12 -46.00 67.95
N ASP A 5 -0.99 -47.00 67.77
CA ASP A 5 -1.53 -47.80 68.87
C ASP A 5 -1.13 -49.28 68.80
N LYS A 6 -1.24 -49.93 67.62
CA LYS A 6 -0.89 -51.36 67.45
C LYS A 6 -0.33 -51.66 66.06
N MET A 7 0.59 -52.61 65.96
CA MET A 7 1.09 -53.12 64.67
C MET A 7 1.24 -54.64 64.68
N LEU A 8 0.87 -55.29 63.59
CA LEU A 8 1.18 -56.68 63.28
C LEU A 8 2.13 -56.72 62.07
N ILE A 9 3.16 -57.56 62.16
CA ILE A 9 4.14 -57.81 61.09
C ILE A 9 4.15 -59.31 60.80
N LYS A 10 3.94 -59.71 59.54
CA LYS A 10 4.04 -61.08 59.03
C LYS A 10 4.99 -61.11 57.83
N GLY A 11 5.87 -62.11 57.73
CA GLY A 11 6.70 -62.36 56.56
C GLY A 11 7.67 -61.24 56.17
N ILE A 12 8.18 -60.48 57.14
CA ILE A 12 9.15 -59.37 56.92
C ILE A 12 10.45 -59.68 57.67
N ARG A 13 11.56 -59.82 56.96
CA ARG A 13 12.88 -60.24 57.47
C ARG A 13 12.79 -61.43 58.44
N SER A 14 12.97 -61.22 59.75
CA SER A 14 12.92 -62.25 60.80
C SER A 14 11.52 -62.47 61.39
N PHE A 15 10.50 -61.73 60.96
CA PHE A 15 9.11 -62.00 61.32
C PHE A 15 8.51 -63.06 60.39
N ASP A 16 8.16 -64.20 60.99
CA ASP A 16 7.53 -65.36 60.36
C ASP A 16 6.24 -65.00 59.57
N PRO A 17 5.95 -65.64 58.43
CA PRO A 17 4.70 -65.43 57.66
C PRO A 17 3.42 -65.71 58.46
N GLU A 18 3.46 -66.67 59.40
CA GLU A 18 2.38 -67.02 60.32
C GLU A 18 2.46 -66.38 61.71
N ASN A 19 3.33 -65.38 61.88
CA ASN A 19 3.38 -64.58 63.11
C ASN A 19 2.01 -63.98 63.48
N LYS A 20 1.52 -64.29 64.69
CA LYS A 20 0.26 -63.77 65.25
C LYS A 20 0.49 -62.69 66.33
N ASN A 21 1.75 -62.39 66.65
CA ASN A 21 2.10 -61.46 67.73
C ASN A 21 1.88 -60.00 67.32
N VAL A 22 1.03 -59.29 68.07
CA VAL A 22 0.69 -57.88 67.85
C VAL A 22 1.47 -56.99 68.80
N ILE A 23 2.34 -56.16 68.25
CA ILE A 23 3.05 -55.10 68.98
C ILE A 23 2.02 -54.04 69.39
N THR A 24 1.99 -53.68 70.67
CA THR A 24 1.17 -52.57 71.19
C THR A 24 2.10 -51.44 71.61
N PHE A 25 1.76 -50.21 71.21
CA PHE A 25 2.52 -49.01 71.52
C PHE A 25 1.88 -48.29 72.70
N PHE A 26 2.70 -47.93 73.68
CA PHE A 26 2.32 -47.30 74.94
C PHE A 26 2.77 -45.84 74.97
N ARG A 27 2.09 -45.05 75.81
CA ARG A 27 2.28 -43.60 75.95
C ARG A 27 2.68 -43.28 77.39
N PRO A 28 3.60 -42.34 77.65
CA PRO A 28 4.34 -41.53 76.67
C PRO A 28 5.51 -42.29 76.00
N LEU A 29 5.92 -43.44 76.53
CA LEU A 29 7.11 -44.19 76.09
C LEU A 29 6.78 -45.65 75.78
N THR A 30 7.39 -46.18 74.72
CA THR A 30 7.44 -47.63 74.42
C THR A 30 8.88 -48.07 74.37
N LEU A 31 9.29 -49.00 75.25
CA LEU A 31 10.64 -49.55 75.28
C LEU A 31 10.70 -50.88 74.51
N ILE A 32 11.54 -50.95 73.46
CA ILE A 32 11.73 -52.16 72.64
C ILE A 32 13.14 -52.70 72.90
N VAL A 33 13.23 -53.78 73.67
CA VAL A 33 14.49 -54.46 74.04
C VAL A 33 14.54 -55.89 73.51
N GLY A 34 15.75 -56.44 73.41
CA GLY A 34 16.02 -57.77 72.88
C GLY A 34 17.44 -57.87 72.30
N PRO A 35 17.93 -59.07 71.98
CA PRO A 35 19.27 -59.26 71.43
C PRO A 35 19.45 -58.65 70.03
N ASN A 36 20.68 -58.68 69.51
CA ASN A 36 20.94 -58.30 68.13
C ASN A 36 20.35 -59.37 67.18
N GLY A 37 19.88 -58.95 66.00
CA GLY A 37 19.10 -59.81 65.09
C GLY A 37 17.60 -59.96 65.43
N ALA A 38 17.16 -59.62 66.65
CA ALA A 38 15.76 -59.78 67.12
C ALA A 38 14.72 -58.84 66.48
N GLY A 39 14.92 -58.36 65.25
CA GLY A 39 13.94 -57.56 64.51
C GLY A 39 13.70 -56.13 65.02
N LYS A 40 14.42 -55.65 66.05
CA LYS A 40 14.21 -54.31 66.65
C LYS A 40 14.15 -53.18 65.61
N THR A 41 15.17 -53.08 64.76
CA THR A 41 15.23 -52.07 63.69
C THR A 41 14.13 -52.28 62.65
N THR A 42 13.79 -53.53 62.34
CA THR A 42 12.72 -53.92 61.40
C THR A 42 11.34 -53.44 61.84
N ILE A 43 11.08 -53.31 63.15
CA ILE A 43 9.84 -52.69 63.65
C ILE A 43 9.77 -51.22 63.22
N ILE A 44 10.89 -50.48 63.28
CA ILE A 44 10.96 -49.07 62.83
C ILE A 44 10.89 -48.98 61.30
N GLU A 45 11.53 -49.88 60.56
CA GLU A 45 11.38 -49.99 59.10
C GLU A 45 9.92 -50.22 58.68
N CYS A 46 9.19 -51.09 59.41
CA CYS A 46 7.78 -51.34 59.18
C CYS A 46 6.90 -50.11 59.47
N LEU A 47 7.25 -49.29 60.47
CA LEU A 47 6.58 -48.02 60.74
C LEU A 47 6.85 -47.00 59.61
N LYS A 48 8.11 -46.82 59.19
CA LYS A 48 8.50 -45.93 58.06
C LYS A 48 7.70 -46.31 56.81
N LEU A 49 7.83 -47.56 56.36
CA LEU A 49 7.17 -48.08 55.15
C LEU A 49 5.64 -47.99 55.23
N SER A 50 5.03 -48.29 56.39
CA SER A 50 3.58 -48.16 56.56
C SER A 50 3.10 -46.73 56.32
N CYS A 51 3.84 -45.75 56.83
CA CYS A 51 3.42 -44.35 56.89
C CYS A 51 3.82 -43.52 55.66
N THR A 52 4.96 -43.82 55.03
CA THR A 52 5.50 -43.03 53.92
C THR A 52 5.55 -43.76 52.58
N GLY A 53 5.47 -45.10 52.58
CA GLY A 53 5.60 -45.95 51.39
C GLY A 53 7.03 -46.29 51.00
N ASP A 54 8.05 -45.74 51.68
CA ASP A 54 9.45 -45.92 51.30
C ASP A 54 10.06 -47.18 51.93
N LEU A 55 10.77 -47.96 51.11
CA LEU A 55 11.55 -49.11 51.55
C LEU A 55 12.82 -48.65 52.32
N PRO A 56 13.33 -49.43 53.28
CA PRO A 56 14.59 -49.12 53.95
C PRO A 56 15.78 -49.18 52.95
N PRO A 57 16.85 -48.40 53.17
CA PRO A 57 17.93 -48.21 52.18
C PRO A 57 18.60 -49.53 51.74
N ASN A 58 18.72 -50.49 52.66
CA ASN A 58 19.36 -51.78 52.40
C ASN A 58 18.43 -52.85 51.76
N ALA A 59 17.24 -52.48 51.27
CA ALA A 59 16.18 -53.41 50.85
C ALA A 59 16.40 -54.15 49.52
N ARG A 60 17.43 -53.82 48.72
CA ARG A 60 17.68 -54.37 47.36
C ARG A 60 16.39 -54.47 46.52
N SER A 61 15.76 -53.33 46.26
CA SER A 61 14.47 -53.23 45.53
C SER A 61 13.33 -54.06 46.15
N GLY A 62 13.32 -54.20 47.48
CA GLY A 62 12.31 -54.92 48.27
C GLY A 62 12.65 -56.38 48.57
N GLN A 63 13.60 -56.98 47.84
CA GLN A 63 13.95 -58.41 47.96
C GLN A 63 14.45 -58.80 49.36
N SER A 64 15.30 -57.99 50.00
CA SER A 64 15.87 -58.32 51.32
C SER A 64 15.00 -57.85 52.50
N PHE A 65 13.82 -57.28 52.22
CA PHE A 65 12.88 -56.82 53.23
C PHE A 65 11.81 -57.87 53.55
N ILE A 66 11.31 -58.60 52.55
CA ILE A 66 10.41 -59.75 52.76
C ILE A 66 11.22 -60.93 53.29
N HIS A 67 10.58 -61.82 54.06
CA HIS A 67 11.19 -63.07 54.53
C HIS A 67 11.51 -63.99 53.34
N ASP A 68 12.72 -64.55 53.28
CA ASP A 68 13.20 -65.33 52.11
C ASP A 68 12.49 -66.70 52.04
N PRO A 69 11.78 -67.02 50.93
CA PRO A 69 11.09 -68.31 50.76
C PRO A 69 11.98 -69.54 51.01
N LYS A 70 13.29 -69.43 50.74
CA LYS A 70 14.26 -70.52 50.93
C LYS A 70 14.45 -70.92 52.40
N VAL A 71 14.11 -70.06 53.36
CA VAL A 71 14.20 -70.35 54.79
C VAL A 71 13.07 -71.29 55.22
N ALA A 72 11.89 -71.17 54.60
CA ALA A 72 10.75 -72.05 54.82
C ALA A 72 10.71 -73.27 53.86
N GLY A 73 11.48 -73.22 52.77
CA GLY A 73 11.43 -74.22 51.69
C GLY A 73 10.30 -73.97 50.69
N GLU A 74 9.68 -72.80 50.72
CA GLU A 74 8.54 -72.43 49.87
C GLU A 74 8.99 -71.74 48.57
N THR A 75 8.13 -71.69 47.55
CA THR A 75 8.40 -70.97 46.29
C THR A 75 8.00 -69.50 46.33
N GLU A 76 7.20 -69.10 47.32
CA GLU A 76 6.67 -67.74 47.49
C GLU A 76 6.42 -67.43 48.97
N THR A 77 6.85 -66.26 49.42
CA THR A 77 6.52 -65.73 50.76
C THR A 77 5.64 -64.49 50.64
N LYS A 78 4.60 -64.41 51.48
CA LYS A 78 3.72 -63.24 51.59
C LYS A 78 4.05 -62.44 52.84
N GLY A 79 4.48 -61.20 52.63
CA GLY A 79 4.67 -60.22 53.70
C GLY A 79 3.41 -59.38 53.92
N GLN A 80 3.05 -59.08 55.16
CA GLN A 80 2.00 -58.11 55.47
C GLN A 80 2.36 -57.28 56.71
N ILE A 81 2.19 -55.97 56.60
CA ILE A 81 2.27 -55.03 57.73
C ILE A 81 0.88 -54.44 57.93
N LYS A 82 0.40 -54.46 59.17
CA LYS A 82 -0.93 -53.97 59.54
C LYS A 82 -0.82 -53.04 60.74
N LEU A 83 -0.93 -51.74 60.49
CA LEU A 83 -0.72 -50.65 61.43
C LEU A 83 -2.05 -49.99 61.80
N ARG A 84 -2.36 -49.91 63.09
CA ARG A 84 -3.46 -49.09 63.65
C ARG A 84 -2.89 -47.81 64.25
N PHE A 85 -3.45 -46.68 63.84
CA PHE A 85 -3.15 -45.37 64.37
C PHE A 85 -4.41 -44.51 64.49
N LYS A 86 -4.40 -43.55 65.41
CA LYS A 86 -5.37 -42.45 65.44
C LYS A 86 -4.86 -41.28 64.62
N THR A 87 -5.77 -40.77 63.80
CA THR A 87 -5.57 -39.57 62.98
C THR A 87 -5.40 -38.32 63.83
N ALA A 88 -4.95 -37.22 63.23
CA ALA A 88 -4.90 -35.91 63.91
C ALA A 88 -6.27 -35.53 64.52
N ALA A 89 -7.36 -35.85 63.81
CA ALA A 89 -8.75 -35.68 64.19
C ALA A 89 -9.33 -36.80 65.11
N GLY A 90 -8.49 -37.67 65.67
CA GLY A 90 -8.88 -38.65 66.70
C GLY A 90 -9.59 -39.92 66.21
N LYS A 91 -9.94 -40.02 64.91
CA LYS A 91 -10.53 -41.22 64.30
C LYS A 91 -9.53 -42.37 64.22
N ASP A 92 -9.98 -43.59 64.52
CA ASP A 92 -9.21 -44.84 64.40
C ASP A 92 -9.09 -45.28 62.93
N VAL A 93 -7.86 -45.45 62.46
CA VAL A 93 -7.52 -45.88 61.09
C VAL A 93 -6.59 -47.10 61.13
N VAL A 94 -6.80 -48.02 60.19
CA VAL A 94 -5.97 -49.20 59.97
C VAL A 94 -5.41 -49.15 58.55
N CYS A 95 -4.09 -49.03 58.45
CA CYS A 95 -3.33 -49.25 57.21
C CYS A 95 -2.94 -50.73 57.14
N VAL A 96 -3.13 -51.35 55.97
CA VAL A 96 -2.58 -52.64 55.61
C VAL A 96 -1.73 -52.45 54.36
N ARG A 97 -0.50 -52.98 54.35
CA ARG A 97 0.33 -53.12 53.14
C ARG A 97 0.74 -54.58 52.99
N SER A 98 0.46 -55.17 51.83
CA SER A 98 0.73 -56.58 51.53
C SER A 98 1.70 -56.72 50.37
N PHE A 99 2.64 -57.66 50.50
CA PHE A 99 3.79 -57.84 49.61
C PHE A 99 3.98 -59.33 49.31
N GLN A 100 4.57 -59.62 48.15
CA GLN A 100 4.87 -60.96 47.64
C GLN A 100 6.35 -61.01 47.25
N LEU A 101 7.05 -62.07 47.64
CA LEU A 101 8.38 -62.39 47.15
C LEU A 101 8.35 -63.81 46.56
N THR A 102 8.47 -63.92 45.24
CA THR A 102 8.38 -65.20 44.52
C THR A 102 9.75 -65.60 43.98
N GLN A 103 10.16 -66.85 44.20
CA GLN A 103 11.40 -67.39 43.64
C GLN A 103 11.17 -67.93 42.23
N LYS A 104 11.71 -67.24 41.21
CA LYS A 104 11.75 -67.71 39.82
C LYS A 104 13.14 -68.26 39.50
N GLY A 105 13.34 -69.53 39.86
CA GLY A 105 14.61 -70.23 39.73
C GLY A 105 15.69 -69.62 40.64
N SER A 106 16.67 -68.95 40.04
CA SER A 106 17.75 -68.26 40.78
C SER A 106 17.39 -66.82 41.17
N LYS A 107 16.40 -66.19 40.51
CA LYS A 107 16.00 -64.79 40.76
C LYS A 107 14.83 -64.69 41.74
N MET A 108 14.85 -63.67 42.60
CA MET A 108 13.72 -63.29 43.45
C MET A 108 12.95 -62.12 42.84
N GLU A 109 11.63 -62.24 42.75
CA GLU A 109 10.75 -61.19 42.24
C GLU A 109 9.91 -60.62 43.40
N TYR A 110 10.17 -59.36 43.74
CA TYR A 110 9.40 -58.60 44.73
C TYR A 110 8.23 -57.89 44.06
N LYS A 111 7.05 -57.97 44.67
CA LYS A 111 5.83 -57.31 44.19
C LYS A 111 5.02 -56.78 45.39
N ALA A 112 4.68 -55.49 45.37
CA ALA A 112 3.62 -54.98 46.24
C ALA A 112 2.27 -55.45 45.68
N ILE A 113 1.42 -56.06 46.51
CA ILE A 113 0.15 -56.67 46.08
C ILE A 113 -0.99 -55.67 46.21
N GLU A 114 -1.39 -55.41 47.45
CA GLU A 114 -2.59 -54.68 47.82
C GLU A 114 -2.25 -53.86 49.07
N SER A 115 -2.57 -52.57 49.03
CA SER A 115 -2.55 -51.72 50.20
C SER A 115 -3.97 -51.22 50.44
N VAL A 116 -4.46 -51.38 51.66
CA VAL A 116 -5.85 -51.07 52.03
C VAL A 116 -5.83 -50.11 53.21
N LEU A 117 -6.58 -49.01 53.09
CA LEU A 117 -6.77 -48.04 54.16
C LEU A 117 -8.21 -48.12 54.66
N GLN A 118 -8.41 -48.49 55.94
CA GLN A 118 -9.73 -48.65 56.55
C GLN A 118 -9.91 -47.69 57.72
N THR A 119 -11.05 -46.99 57.78
CA THR A 119 -11.50 -46.24 58.96
C THR A 119 -12.56 -47.06 59.70
N ILE A 120 -12.53 -47.05 61.03
CA ILE A 120 -13.63 -47.59 61.83
C ILE A 120 -14.58 -46.43 62.17
N ASN A 121 -15.86 -46.56 61.82
CA ASN A 121 -16.87 -45.55 62.15
C ASN A 121 -17.18 -45.60 63.66
N PRO A 122 -16.93 -44.52 64.44
CA PRO A 122 -17.17 -44.54 65.90
C PRO A 122 -18.64 -44.66 66.31
N HIS A 123 -19.61 -44.53 65.41
CA HIS A 123 -21.04 -44.66 65.72
C HIS A 123 -21.67 -45.98 65.26
N SER A 124 -21.27 -46.55 64.11
CA SER A 124 -21.79 -47.85 63.64
C SER A 124 -20.86 -49.04 63.90
N GLY A 125 -19.60 -48.80 64.26
CA GLY A 125 -18.57 -49.85 64.40
C GLY A 125 -18.09 -50.46 63.09
N GLU A 126 -18.68 -50.08 61.95
CA GLU A 126 -18.36 -50.59 60.62
C GLU A 126 -16.98 -50.13 60.14
N LYS A 127 -16.39 -50.94 59.25
CA LYS A 127 -15.09 -50.66 58.62
C LYS A 127 -15.34 -50.13 57.22
N VAL A 128 -15.05 -48.84 57.01
CA VAL A 128 -15.18 -48.19 55.71
C VAL A 128 -13.80 -48.12 55.06
N CYS A 129 -13.64 -48.69 53.86
CA CYS A 129 -12.41 -48.55 53.08
C CYS A 129 -12.34 -47.14 52.46
N LEU A 130 -11.21 -46.45 52.64
CA LEU A 130 -10.92 -45.14 52.07
C LEU A 130 -10.16 -45.22 50.74
N SER A 131 -9.25 -46.19 50.60
CA SER A 131 -8.46 -46.38 49.36
C SER A 131 -7.92 -47.80 49.25
N TYR A 132 -7.71 -48.20 47.99
CA TYR A 132 -7.11 -49.47 47.53
C TYR A 132 -5.83 -49.24 46.69
N ARG A 133 -5.35 -47.99 46.56
CA ARG A 133 -4.22 -47.62 45.70
C ARG A 133 -3.03 -47.18 46.53
N CYS A 134 -1.89 -47.83 46.33
CA CYS A 134 -0.64 -47.54 47.05
C CYS A 134 -0.21 -46.07 46.95
N ALA A 135 -0.19 -45.51 45.74
CA ALA A 135 0.24 -44.13 45.49
C ALA A 135 -0.67 -43.08 46.16
N ASP A 136 -1.96 -43.38 46.32
CA ASP A 136 -2.89 -42.52 47.06
C ASP A 136 -2.65 -42.68 48.58
N MET A 137 -2.42 -43.89 49.09
CA MET A 137 -2.10 -44.13 50.50
C MET A 137 -0.80 -43.45 50.96
N ASP A 138 0.22 -43.36 50.10
CA ASP A 138 1.49 -42.67 50.38
C ASP A 138 1.33 -41.16 50.57
N ARG A 139 0.21 -40.60 50.08
CA ARG A 139 -0.22 -39.21 50.28
C ARG A 139 -1.20 -39.06 51.43
N GLU A 140 -2.19 -39.94 51.51
CA GLU A 140 -3.29 -39.84 52.48
C GLU A 140 -2.86 -40.20 53.91
N ILE A 141 -1.96 -41.17 54.13
CA ILE A 141 -1.54 -41.54 55.49
C ILE A 141 -0.81 -40.39 56.22
N PRO A 142 0.18 -39.71 55.60
CA PRO A 142 0.77 -38.49 56.19
C PRO A 142 -0.27 -37.39 56.47
N ALA A 143 -1.19 -37.15 55.53
CA ALA A 143 -2.25 -36.15 55.69
C ALA A 143 -3.19 -36.47 56.86
N LEU A 144 -3.62 -37.73 56.99
CA LEU A 144 -4.46 -38.22 58.09
C LEU A 144 -3.73 -38.21 59.44
N MET A 145 -2.40 -38.41 59.45
CA MET A 145 -1.57 -38.21 60.64
C MET A 145 -1.33 -36.73 60.97
N GLY A 146 -1.60 -35.81 60.05
CA GLY A 146 -1.36 -34.37 60.22
C GLY A 146 0.12 -33.97 60.18
N VAL A 147 0.96 -34.78 59.52
CA VAL A 147 2.43 -34.61 59.48
C VAL A 147 2.91 -34.80 58.04
N SER A 148 3.88 -34.01 57.57
CA SER A 148 4.39 -34.18 56.20
C SER A 148 5.17 -35.49 56.04
N LYS A 149 5.15 -36.08 54.83
CA LYS A 149 5.95 -37.27 54.51
C LYS A 149 7.43 -37.07 54.87
N ALA A 150 8.00 -35.90 54.56
CA ALA A 150 9.39 -35.57 54.87
C ALA A 150 9.68 -35.53 56.38
N ILE A 151 8.74 -35.13 57.23
CA ILE A 151 8.92 -35.20 58.70
C ILE A 151 8.82 -36.64 59.20
N LEU A 152 7.87 -37.43 58.66
CA LEU A 152 7.75 -38.86 59.00
C LEU A 152 9.00 -39.66 58.60
N GLU A 153 9.58 -39.36 57.44
CA GLU A 153 10.78 -40.01 56.90
C GLU A 153 12.07 -39.58 57.61
N ASN A 154 12.24 -38.26 57.84
CA ASN A 154 13.53 -37.65 58.21
C ASN A 154 13.63 -37.21 59.67
N VAL A 155 12.53 -37.27 60.43
CA VAL A 155 12.51 -36.88 61.85
C VAL A 155 11.88 -37.95 62.75
N VAL A 156 10.78 -38.60 62.33
CA VAL A 156 10.02 -39.52 63.20
C VAL A 156 10.45 -40.98 63.07
N PHE A 157 10.53 -41.51 61.84
CA PHE A 157 10.90 -42.91 61.55
C PHE A 157 12.17 -42.99 60.71
N VAL A 158 13.20 -42.25 61.14
CA VAL A 158 14.52 -42.24 60.50
C VAL A 158 15.14 -43.63 60.57
N HIS A 159 15.77 -44.10 59.49
CA HIS A 159 16.49 -45.37 59.52
C HIS A 159 17.73 -45.26 60.40
N GLN A 160 18.13 -46.37 61.02
CA GLN A 160 19.29 -46.41 61.93
C GLN A 160 20.58 -45.92 61.26
N ASP A 161 20.78 -46.30 59.99
CA ASP A 161 21.96 -45.92 59.20
C ASP A 161 21.89 -44.47 58.69
N GLU A 162 20.69 -43.87 58.69
CA GLU A 162 20.41 -42.50 58.25
C GLU A 162 20.35 -41.49 59.41
N ALA A 163 20.36 -41.96 60.67
CA ALA A 163 20.08 -41.15 61.86
C ALA A 163 21.10 -40.00 62.11
N ASN A 164 22.29 -40.07 61.50
CA ASN A 164 23.31 -39.03 61.59
C ASN A 164 23.21 -37.95 60.50
N TRP A 165 22.15 -37.93 59.67
CA TRP A 165 21.99 -36.94 58.59
C TRP A 165 22.16 -35.45 58.99
N PRO A 166 21.85 -34.99 60.22
CA PRO A 166 22.12 -33.61 60.63
C PRO A 166 23.61 -33.26 60.77
N LEU A 167 24.51 -34.27 60.74
CA LEU A 167 25.96 -34.15 60.81
C LEU A 167 26.64 -34.52 59.47
N GLN A 168 25.86 -34.79 58.41
CA GLN A 168 26.38 -35.06 57.07
C GLN A 168 26.71 -33.76 56.32
N ASP A 169 27.13 -33.88 55.06
CA ASP A 169 27.61 -32.77 54.24
C ASP A 169 26.54 -31.66 54.04
N PRO A 170 26.96 -30.40 53.77
CA PRO A 170 26.03 -29.29 53.60
C PRO A 170 24.99 -29.45 52.48
N ALA A 171 25.25 -30.24 51.44
CA ALA A 171 24.29 -30.47 50.35
C ALA A 171 23.21 -31.49 50.75
N THR A 172 23.60 -32.58 51.41
CA THR A 172 22.65 -33.54 51.99
C THR A 172 21.81 -32.90 53.09
N LEU A 173 22.44 -32.13 53.99
CA LEU A 173 21.78 -31.36 55.04
C LEU A 173 20.75 -30.38 54.45
N LYS A 174 21.17 -29.58 53.46
CA LYS A 174 20.28 -28.61 52.79
C LYS A 174 19.10 -29.31 52.12
N ARG A 175 19.33 -30.40 51.36
CA ARG A 175 18.26 -31.17 50.71
C ARG A 175 17.19 -31.62 51.72
N LYS A 176 17.61 -32.26 52.82
CA LYS A 176 16.68 -32.74 53.85
C LYS A 176 15.91 -31.58 54.52
N PHE A 177 16.53 -30.40 54.70
CA PHE A 177 15.80 -29.20 55.14
C PHE A 177 14.81 -28.66 54.09
N ASP A 178 15.21 -28.55 52.82
CA ASP A 178 14.37 -28.09 51.71
C ASP A 178 13.14 -29.01 51.53
N ASP A 179 13.28 -30.31 51.78
CA ASP A 179 12.19 -31.30 51.80
C ASP A 179 11.27 -31.12 53.03
N ILE A 180 11.84 -31.02 54.24
CA ILE A 180 11.10 -30.83 55.50
C ILE A 180 10.26 -29.55 55.47
N PHE A 181 10.85 -28.42 55.05
CA PHE A 181 10.16 -27.13 54.98
C PHE A 181 9.37 -26.92 53.67
N SER A 182 9.55 -27.78 52.66
CA SER A 182 8.86 -27.73 51.35
C SER A 182 8.99 -26.38 50.60
N ALA A 183 10.03 -25.60 50.89
CA ALA A 183 10.25 -24.25 50.35
C ALA A 183 10.34 -24.22 48.82
N THR A 184 10.81 -25.32 48.22
CA THR A 184 10.96 -25.53 46.76
C THR A 184 9.65 -25.44 45.96
N ARG A 185 8.48 -25.49 46.62
CA ARG A 185 7.18 -25.27 45.97
C ARG A 185 6.91 -23.79 45.69
N TYR A 186 7.24 -22.91 46.64
CA TYR A 186 6.98 -21.47 46.52
C TYR A 186 7.94 -20.79 45.54
N THR A 187 9.21 -21.20 45.51
CA THR A 187 10.18 -20.68 44.52
C THR A 187 9.76 -21.00 43.08
N LYS A 188 9.40 -22.26 42.80
CA LYS A 188 8.89 -22.69 41.49
C LYS A 188 7.59 -21.96 41.09
N ALA A 189 6.68 -21.72 42.04
CA ALA A 189 5.47 -20.93 41.76
C ALA A 189 5.80 -19.49 41.36
N LEU A 190 6.76 -18.84 42.03
CA LEU A 190 7.22 -17.48 41.69
C LEU A 190 7.91 -17.42 40.33
N GLU A 191 8.68 -18.44 39.94
CA GLU A 191 9.28 -18.54 38.60
C GLU A 191 8.23 -18.63 37.50
N VAL A 192 7.20 -19.47 37.68
CA VAL A 192 6.09 -19.60 36.73
C VAL A 192 5.30 -18.29 36.60
N ILE A 193 5.04 -17.59 37.71
CA ILE A 193 4.37 -16.27 37.70
C ILE A 193 5.21 -15.22 36.95
N LYS A 194 6.53 -15.15 37.22
CA LYS A 194 7.45 -14.25 36.51
C LYS A 194 7.48 -14.53 35.00
N LYS A 195 7.45 -15.80 34.60
CA LYS A 195 7.38 -16.19 33.19
C LYS A 195 6.07 -15.74 32.54
N LEU A 196 4.92 -16.07 33.14
CA LEU A 196 3.59 -15.69 32.64
C LEU A 196 3.46 -14.17 32.46
N HIS A 197 3.95 -13.37 33.40
CA HIS A 197 3.95 -11.91 33.29
C HIS A 197 4.80 -11.41 32.10
N LYS A 198 5.98 -12.01 31.85
CA LYS A 198 6.83 -11.67 30.70
C LYS A 198 6.15 -12.04 29.38
N ASP A 199 5.57 -13.23 29.31
CA ASP A 199 4.92 -13.75 28.09
C ASP A 199 3.69 -12.89 27.74
N GLN A 200 2.85 -12.54 28.73
CA GLN A 200 1.72 -11.61 28.56
C GLN A 200 2.16 -10.20 28.14
N ALA A 201 3.26 -9.67 28.69
CA ALA A 201 3.78 -8.36 28.30
C ALA A 201 4.29 -8.33 26.84
N LEU A 202 4.77 -9.46 26.31
CA LEU A 202 5.10 -9.62 24.89
C LEU A 202 3.84 -9.72 24.02
N GLU A 203 2.82 -10.45 24.46
CA GLU A 203 1.54 -10.55 23.76
C GLU A 203 0.86 -9.18 23.62
N ILE A 204 0.81 -8.38 24.70
CA ILE A 204 0.27 -7.02 24.71
C ILE A 204 1.02 -6.12 23.71
N LYS A 205 2.35 -6.24 23.59
CA LYS A 205 3.12 -5.51 22.56
C LYS A 205 2.74 -5.95 21.14
N SER A 206 2.52 -7.25 20.92
CA SER A 206 2.07 -7.77 19.62
C SER A 206 0.69 -7.24 19.25
N TYR A 207 -0.28 -7.24 20.18
CA TYR A 207 -1.61 -6.70 19.90
C TYR A 207 -1.61 -5.18 19.67
N LYS A 208 -0.77 -4.40 20.38
CA LYS A 208 -0.62 -2.96 20.10
C LYS A 208 -0.13 -2.69 18.67
N LEU A 209 0.90 -3.41 18.22
CA LEU A 209 1.43 -3.28 16.85
C LEU A 209 0.39 -3.71 15.79
N LYS A 210 -0.40 -4.76 16.06
CA LYS A 210 -1.51 -5.18 15.20
C LYS A 210 -2.61 -4.12 15.13
N LEU A 211 -2.99 -3.52 16.25
CA LEU A 211 -3.99 -2.44 16.32
C LEU A 211 -3.55 -1.23 15.49
N GLU A 212 -2.30 -0.80 15.65
CA GLU A 212 -1.71 0.34 14.92
C GLU A 212 -1.69 0.09 13.41
N ASN A 213 -1.30 -1.12 12.98
CA ASN A 213 -1.37 -1.53 11.57
C ASN A 213 -2.81 -1.54 11.03
N LEU A 214 -3.79 -2.05 11.80
CA LEU A 214 -5.20 -2.05 11.41
C LEU A 214 -5.79 -0.63 11.32
N GLN A 215 -5.40 0.27 12.23
CA GLN A 215 -5.78 1.69 12.17
C GLN A 215 -5.19 2.37 10.93
N ASN A 216 -3.93 2.11 10.59
CA ASN A 216 -3.29 2.63 9.38
C ASN A 216 -3.97 2.11 8.10
N LEU A 217 -4.31 0.81 8.04
CA LEU A 217 -5.07 0.22 6.93
C LEU A 217 -6.47 0.85 6.80
N LYS A 218 -7.20 1.02 7.91
CA LYS A 218 -8.52 1.68 7.95
C LYS A 218 -8.44 3.13 7.45
N ASN A 219 -7.46 3.90 7.93
CA ASN A 219 -7.27 5.30 7.53
C ASN A 219 -6.92 5.42 6.04
N ASN A 220 -6.10 4.51 5.51
CA ASN A 220 -5.77 4.47 4.09
C ASN A 220 -6.98 4.08 3.23
N ALA A 221 -7.79 3.10 3.66
CA ALA A 221 -9.03 2.74 2.98
C ALA A 221 -10.06 3.89 2.97
N PHE A 222 -10.13 4.69 4.04
CA PHE A 222 -11.01 5.86 4.11
C PHE A 222 -10.59 6.95 3.12
N LYS A 223 -9.30 7.32 3.10
CA LYS A 223 -8.73 8.24 2.11
C LYS A 223 -8.91 7.75 0.67
N LEU A 224 -8.82 6.44 0.45
CA LEU A 224 -9.03 5.85 -0.88
C LEU A 224 -10.50 5.97 -1.33
N ARG A 225 -11.47 5.82 -0.43
CA ARG A 225 -12.90 6.06 -0.72
C ARG A 225 -13.17 7.54 -1.03
N GLU A 226 -12.59 8.44 -0.26
CA GLU A 226 -12.72 9.89 -0.44
C GLU A 226 -12.14 10.33 -1.81
N SER A 227 -10.94 9.85 -2.16
CA SER A 227 -10.35 10.03 -3.49
C SER A 227 -11.24 9.46 -4.62
N ILE A 228 -11.82 8.28 -4.45
CA ILE A 228 -12.71 7.67 -5.46
C ILE A 228 -13.98 8.52 -5.67
N ALA A 229 -14.56 9.08 -4.61
CA ALA A 229 -15.72 9.97 -4.74
C ALA A 229 -15.39 11.27 -5.49
N GLN A 230 -14.22 11.88 -5.21
CA GLN A 230 -13.74 13.08 -5.92
C GLN A 230 -13.39 12.77 -7.40
N ASP A 231 -12.77 11.61 -7.67
CA ASP A 231 -12.48 11.14 -9.04
C ASP A 231 -13.78 10.88 -9.82
N GLN A 232 -14.84 10.39 -9.17
CA GLN A 232 -16.17 10.18 -9.76
C GLN A 232 -16.85 11.52 -10.10
N GLU A 233 -16.87 12.48 -9.18
CA GLU A 233 -17.43 13.83 -9.42
C GLU A 233 -16.72 14.55 -10.58
N GLN A 234 -15.39 14.50 -10.63
CA GLN A 234 -14.64 15.06 -11.77
C GLN A 234 -14.87 14.29 -13.09
N THR A 235 -15.20 12.99 -13.02
CA THR A 235 -15.56 12.20 -14.19
C THR A 235 -16.92 12.65 -14.75
N GLU A 236 -17.95 12.82 -13.91
CA GLU A 236 -19.25 13.33 -14.35
C GLU A 236 -19.16 14.75 -14.92
N LEU A 237 -18.43 15.66 -14.26
CA LEU A 237 -18.17 17.01 -14.76
C LEU A 237 -17.48 16.99 -16.13
N SER A 238 -16.44 16.14 -16.30
CA SER A 238 -15.76 15.97 -17.60
C SER A 238 -16.67 15.37 -18.67
N GLN A 239 -17.56 14.44 -18.29
CA GLN A 239 -18.45 13.75 -19.21
C GLN A 239 -19.60 14.65 -19.70
N ASN A 240 -20.10 15.55 -18.84
CA ASN A 240 -21.03 16.61 -19.23
C ASN A 240 -20.37 17.61 -20.20
N GLN A 241 -19.15 18.07 -19.90
CA GLN A 241 -18.37 18.93 -20.79
C GLN A 241 -18.10 18.28 -22.16
N MET A 242 -17.83 16.97 -22.19
CA MET A 242 -17.70 16.23 -23.45
C MET A 242 -18.98 16.24 -24.27
N GLN A 243 -20.16 16.03 -23.67
CA GLN A 243 -21.43 16.08 -24.41
C GLN A 243 -21.70 17.47 -25.01
N ASP A 244 -21.37 18.55 -24.30
CA ASP A 244 -21.60 19.91 -24.79
C ASP A 244 -20.61 20.29 -25.91
N LEU A 245 -19.36 19.84 -25.83
CA LEU A 245 -18.40 19.93 -26.93
C LEU A 245 -18.83 19.10 -28.13
N GLU A 246 -19.41 17.90 -27.93
CA GLU A 246 -19.88 17.02 -29.00
C GLU A 246 -21.10 17.62 -29.74
N LYS A 247 -22.04 18.24 -29.01
CA LYS A 247 -23.12 19.08 -29.59
C LYS A 247 -22.56 20.28 -30.37
N ALA A 248 -21.50 20.93 -29.87
CA ALA A 248 -20.86 22.06 -30.54
C ALA A 248 -20.18 21.62 -31.85
N ILE A 249 -19.47 20.48 -31.83
CA ILE A 249 -18.83 19.88 -33.01
C ILE A 249 -19.87 19.53 -34.08
N GLN A 250 -21.00 18.89 -33.70
CA GLN A 250 -22.08 18.61 -34.65
C GLN A 250 -22.65 19.88 -35.30
N ASN A 251 -22.85 20.96 -34.53
CA ASN A 251 -23.27 22.25 -35.05
C ASN A 251 -22.24 22.92 -35.98
N VAL A 252 -20.94 22.66 -35.78
CA VAL A 252 -19.87 23.15 -36.67
C VAL A 252 -19.78 22.32 -37.94
N ASP A 253 -19.88 20.99 -37.85
CA ASP A 253 -19.87 20.08 -39.00
C ASP A 253 -21.04 20.33 -39.96
N VAL A 254 -22.26 20.58 -39.44
CA VAL A 254 -23.41 21.03 -40.25
C VAL A 254 -23.12 22.33 -41.00
N LYS A 255 -22.42 23.29 -40.38
CA LYS A 255 -22.00 24.54 -41.04
C LYS A 255 -20.90 24.31 -42.08
N ILE A 256 -19.92 23.45 -41.79
CA ILE A 256 -18.85 23.09 -42.74
C ILE A 256 -19.46 22.52 -44.01
N ARG A 257 -20.32 21.50 -43.91
CA ARG A 257 -20.96 20.86 -45.08
C ARG A 257 -21.78 21.85 -45.92
N HIS A 258 -22.45 22.82 -45.29
CA HIS A 258 -23.15 23.89 -46.01
C HIS A 258 -22.18 24.86 -46.73
N THR A 259 -21.03 25.14 -46.12
CA THR A 259 -19.96 25.97 -46.70
C THR A 259 -19.25 25.24 -47.84
N GLU A 260 -19.05 23.92 -47.74
CA GLU A 260 -18.49 23.09 -48.80
C GLU A 260 -19.43 22.99 -50.01
N ALA A 261 -20.73 22.83 -49.79
CA ALA A 261 -21.74 22.82 -50.85
C ALA A 261 -21.76 24.16 -51.63
N THR A 262 -21.75 25.29 -50.91
CA THR A 262 -21.71 26.62 -51.55
C THR A 262 -20.37 26.91 -52.22
N LEU A 263 -19.23 26.47 -51.67
CA LEU A 263 -17.92 26.52 -52.34
C LEU A 263 -17.86 25.67 -53.61
N LYS A 264 -18.54 24.52 -53.65
CA LYS A 264 -18.64 23.69 -54.86
C LYS A 264 -19.40 24.42 -55.97
N GLU A 265 -20.58 24.96 -55.67
CA GLU A 265 -21.33 25.79 -56.64
C GLU A 265 -20.49 26.97 -57.16
N LEU A 266 -19.70 27.59 -56.30
CA LEU A 266 -18.82 28.71 -56.66
C LEU A 266 -17.69 28.27 -57.60
N ARG A 267 -17.08 27.09 -57.36
CA ARG A 267 -16.12 26.48 -58.30
C ARG A 267 -16.75 26.15 -59.64
N ASP A 268 -17.94 25.57 -59.66
CA ASP A 268 -18.65 25.21 -60.90
C ASP A 268 -18.96 26.47 -61.74
N LYS A 269 -19.38 27.57 -61.09
CA LYS A 269 -19.57 28.89 -61.72
C LYS A 269 -18.26 29.51 -62.24
N VAL A 270 -17.14 29.35 -61.51
CA VAL A 270 -15.81 29.81 -61.97
C VAL A 270 -15.32 28.99 -63.16
N GLN A 271 -15.53 27.67 -63.17
CA GLN A 271 -15.16 26.78 -64.28
C GLN A 271 -15.93 27.10 -65.56
N GLN A 272 -17.22 27.46 -65.44
CA GLN A 272 -18.00 27.96 -66.58
C GLN A 272 -17.43 29.28 -67.13
N LYS A 273 -16.97 30.19 -66.25
CA LYS A 273 -16.36 31.47 -66.63
C LYS A 273 -15.00 31.30 -67.32
N THR A 274 -14.16 30.35 -66.90
CA THR A 274 -12.87 30.10 -67.55
C THR A 274 -13.04 29.52 -68.96
N VAL A 275 -13.98 28.58 -69.15
CA VAL A 275 -14.35 28.07 -70.49
C VAL A 275 -14.83 29.21 -71.39
N LYS A 276 -15.77 30.05 -70.93
CA LYS A 276 -16.29 31.19 -71.71
C LYS A 276 -15.23 32.23 -72.06
N ASN A 277 -14.21 32.41 -71.22
CA ASN A 277 -13.08 33.29 -71.53
C ASN A 277 -12.11 32.68 -72.57
N ALA A 278 -11.95 31.36 -72.61
CA ALA A 278 -11.12 30.69 -73.62
C ALA A 278 -11.76 30.72 -75.02
N GLU A 279 -13.10 30.61 -75.10
CA GLU A 279 -13.86 30.84 -76.34
C GLU A 279 -13.67 32.27 -76.88
N ARG A 280 -13.50 33.25 -76.00
CA ARG A 280 -13.33 34.67 -76.39
C ARG A 280 -11.92 34.98 -76.90
N SER A 281 -10.87 34.38 -76.31
CA SER A 281 -9.48 34.67 -76.71
C SER A 281 -9.11 34.04 -78.06
N THR A 282 -9.71 32.90 -78.43
CA THR A 282 -9.52 32.27 -79.74
C THR A 282 -10.10 33.10 -80.88
N LEU A 283 -11.26 33.77 -80.68
CA LEU A 283 -11.83 34.70 -81.67
C LEU A 283 -10.92 35.89 -81.96
N ILE A 284 -10.42 36.57 -80.93
CA ILE A 284 -9.63 37.81 -81.06
C ILE A 284 -8.32 37.54 -81.82
N ASN A 285 -7.69 36.39 -81.58
CA ASN A 285 -6.46 35.99 -82.28
C ASN A 285 -6.69 35.66 -83.77
N GLY A 286 -7.92 35.38 -84.19
CA GLY A 286 -8.27 35.20 -85.60
C GLY A 286 -8.30 36.54 -86.36
N GLN A 287 -8.86 37.59 -85.75
CA GLN A 287 -9.01 38.90 -86.40
C GLN A 287 -7.67 39.66 -86.54
N ARG A 288 -6.71 39.43 -85.63
CA ARG A 288 -5.44 40.18 -85.57
C ARG A 288 -4.38 39.78 -86.62
N ARG A 289 -4.76 39.02 -87.65
CA ARG A 289 -3.86 38.47 -88.70
C ARG A 289 -4.15 38.96 -90.13
N GLN A 290 -5.11 39.87 -90.33
CA GLN A 290 -5.54 40.31 -91.67
C GLN A 290 -5.22 41.77 -92.03
N TYR A 291 -4.54 42.52 -91.16
CA TYR A 291 -4.13 43.90 -91.42
C TYR A 291 -2.70 44.14 -90.93
N ASN A 292 -1.76 44.30 -91.87
CA ASN A 292 -0.49 45.05 -91.80
C ASN A 292 0.36 44.66 -93.03
N ASP A 293 0.45 45.53 -94.04
CA ASP A 293 1.51 45.53 -95.07
C ASP A 293 1.44 46.83 -95.91
N LEU A 294 2.57 47.57 -96.00
CA LEU A 294 2.99 48.53 -97.07
C LEU A 294 2.23 49.88 -97.26
N ASP A 295 2.85 51.03 -97.60
CA ASP A 295 4.24 51.54 -97.42
C ASP A 295 4.35 53.09 -97.65
N GLU A 296 5.56 53.71 -97.57
CA GLU A 296 5.83 55.18 -97.49
C GLU A 296 6.31 55.95 -98.78
N GLU A 297 6.09 57.29 -98.82
CA GLU A 297 6.60 58.48 -99.60
C GLU A 297 7.45 58.36 -100.95
N ASN A 298 8.27 59.29 -101.53
CA ASN A 298 8.53 60.79 -101.57
C ASN A 298 9.25 61.16 -102.94
N GLU A 299 9.73 62.35 -103.39
CA GLU A 299 9.79 63.81 -103.05
C GLU A 299 10.13 64.66 -104.33
N GLY A 300 9.77 65.95 -104.40
CA GLY A 300 10.50 67.08 -105.06
C GLY A 300 10.75 67.17 -106.59
N LEU A 301 11.40 68.22 -107.16
CA LEU A 301 11.49 69.66 -106.79
C LEU A 301 12.16 70.54 -107.92
N ASN A 302 11.58 71.72 -108.21
CA ASN A 302 12.19 73.03 -108.60
C ASN A 302 12.90 73.35 -109.96
N ASP A 303 12.80 74.64 -110.36
CA ASP A 303 13.57 75.56 -111.27
C ASP A 303 14.36 75.06 -112.52
N GLY A 304 14.68 75.89 -113.54
CA GLY A 304 14.42 77.32 -113.82
C GLY A 304 15.55 77.96 -114.67
N MET A 305 15.36 79.19 -115.18
CA MET A 305 16.38 80.07 -115.81
C MET A 305 17.01 79.60 -117.15
N GLU A 306 17.65 80.42 -118.00
CA GLU A 306 17.34 81.77 -118.53
C GLU A 306 18.37 82.10 -119.65
N ASN A 307 17.94 82.48 -120.87
CA ASN A 307 18.65 83.34 -121.84
C ASN A 307 20.10 82.93 -122.29
N LYS A 308 20.74 83.43 -123.36
CA LYS A 308 20.80 84.77 -124.00
C LYS A 308 21.13 84.68 -125.50
N PHE A 309 20.79 85.73 -126.26
CA PHE A 309 21.17 85.97 -127.67
C PHE A 309 21.04 87.49 -127.91
N ASP A 310 22.18 88.19 -128.06
CA ASP A 310 22.31 89.57 -127.53
C ASP A 310 22.90 90.68 -128.46
N GLU A 311 23.17 90.51 -129.80
CA GLU A 311 23.79 91.59 -130.65
C GLU A 311 23.32 91.94 -132.13
N ARG A 312 22.40 91.25 -132.84
CA ARG A 312 21.72 91.78 -134.09
C ARG A 312 20.24 91.40 -134.40
N ILE A 313 19.41 90.96 -133.49
CA ILE A 313 19.54 91.15 -132.06
C ILE A 313 20.01 92.66 -131.76
N LEU A 314 20.63 93.10 -130.64
CA LEU A 314 20.94 94.49 -130.10
C LEU A 314 20.03 95.71 -130.38
N ARG A 315 19.59 95.90 -131.62
CA ARG A 315 18.68 96.97 -132.06
C ARG A 315 17.41 96.42 -132.70
N LEU A 316 17.49 95.32 -133.43
CA LEU A 316 16.31 94.48 -133.60
C LEU A 316 15.90 93.91 -132.24
N GLU A 317 16.88 93.64 -131.36
CA GLU A 317 16.74 93.40 -129.91
C GLU A 317 16.95 94.65 -129.03
N GLY A 318 17.00 95.83 -129.64
CA GLY A 318 16.53 97.05 -128.98
C GLY A 318 14.99 97.11 -128.93
N LYS A 319 14.33 96.34 -129.81
CA LYS A 319 12.88 96.06 -129.84
C LYS A 319 12.54 94.62 -129.45
N ILE A 320 13.44 93.67 -129.63
CA ILE A 320 13.36 92.27 -129.18
C ILE A 320 13.94 92.10 -127.76
N GLU A 321 14.83 92.88 -127.15
CA GLU A 321 14.96 92.92 -125.67
C GLU A 321 13.83 93.75 -125.09
N ARG A 322 13.18 94.64 -125.85
CA ARG A 322 11.97 95.31 -125.33
C ARG A 322 10.79 94.37 -125.36
N SER A 323 10.53 93.70 -126.48
CA SER A 323 9.45 92.73 -126.59
C SER A 323 9.81 91.32 -126.13
N LYS A 324 11.09 90.94 -125.92
CA LYS A 324 11.49 89.87 -124.99
C LYS A 324 11.42 90.37 -123.55
N ARG A 325 11.56 91.67 -123.21
CA ARG A 325 11.24 92.10 -121.83
C ARG A 325 9.74 92.19 -121.61
N GLU A 326 8.94 92.54 -122.61
CA GLU A 326 7.49 92.48 -122.51
C GLU A 326 7.06 91.00 -122.51
N ILE A 327 7.56 90.17 -123.44
CA ILE A 327 7.30 88.71 -123.43
C ILE A 327 7.91 88.03 -122.21
N LYS A 328 9.06 88.44 -121.67
CA LYS A 328 9.63 87.88 -120.43
C LYS A 328 8.97 88.45 -119.18
N GLU A 329 8.54 89.71 -119.15
CA GLU A 329 7.71 90.22 -118.04
C GLU A 329 6.35 89.53 -118.08
N PHE A 330 5.80 89.22 -119.26
CA PHE A 330 4.61 88.40 -119.42
C PHE A 330 4.86 86.91 -119.16
N ASP A 331 6.00 86.32 -119.53
CA ASP A 331 6.36 84.91 -119.30
C ASP A 331 6.83 84.69 -117.85
N ASP A 332 7.42 85.70 -117.20
CA ASP A 332 7.71 85.74 -115.76
C ASP A 332 6.40 85.98 -114.99
N MET A 333 5.45 86.77 -115.51
CA MET A 333 4.09 86.88 -114.93
C MET A 333 3.26 85.63 -115.15
N ILE A 334 3.36 84.97 -116.31
CA ILE A 334 2.69 83.69 -116.64
C ILE A 334 3.33 82.60 -115.81
N SER A 335 4.65 82.44 -115.81
CA SER A 335 5.38 81.49 -114.94
C SER A 335 5.12 81.76 -113.46
N ALA A 336 5.05 83.01 -113.00
CA ALA A 336 4.64 83.32 -111.63
C ALA A 336 3.14 83.04 -111.38
N ALA A 337 2.27 83.18 -112.38
CA ALA A 337 0.85 82.82 -112.29
C ALA A 337 0.63 81.30 -112.37
N GLU A 338 1.45 80.56 -113.11
CA GLU A 338 1.47 79.10 -113.26
C GLU A 338 2.12 78.44 -112.04
N LYS A 339 3.19 79.01 -111.48
CA LYS A 339 3.77 78.62 -110.18
C LYS A 339 2.81 78.93 -109.04
N LYS A 340 2.05 80.03 -109.10
CA LYS A 340 0.90 80.27 -108.19
C LYS A 340 -0.25 79.29 -108.42
N LEU A 341 -0.62 78.99 -109.67
CA LEU A 341 -1.72 78.09 -110.01
C LEU A 341 -1.41 76.65 -109.61
N THR A 342 -0.20 76.17 -109.85
CA THR A 342 0.25 74.84 -109.41
C THR A 342 0.40 74.76 -107.88
N ASN A 343 0.83 75.84 -107.21
CA ASN A 343 0.76 75.93 -105.75
C ASN A 343 -0.70 75.86 -105.25
N TYR A 344 -1.62 76.64 -105.83
CA TYR A 344 -3.04 76.58 -105.44
C TYR A 344 -3.69 75.24 -105.78
N VAL A 345 -3.34 74.59 -106.89
CA VAL A 345 -3.85 73.26 -107.26
C VAL A 345 -3.32 72.19 -106.32
N THR A 346 -2.05 72.25 -105.89
CA THR A 346 -1.51 71.31 -104.89
C THR A 346 -2.07 71.57 -103.50
N GLU A 347 -2.27 72.84 -103.11
CA GLU A 347 -2.93 73.23 -101.86
C GLU A 347 -4.40 72.79 -101.81
N ILE A 348 -5.18 73.04 -102.88
CA ILE A 348 -6.56 72.54 -103.03
C ILE A 348 -6.59 71.00 -102.96
N SER A 349 -5.70 70.32 -103.70
CA SER A 349 -5.62 68.85 -103.70
C SER A 349 -5.28 68.29 -102.31
N LYS A 350 -4.47 69.01 -101.51
CA LYS A 350 -4.18 68.65 -100.13
C LYS A 350 -5.40 68.88 -99.24
N LEU A 351 -5.97 70.09 -99.25
CA LEU A 351 -7.13 70.45 -98.44
C LEU A 351 -8.36 69.57 -98.74
N GLN A 352 -8.52 69.09 -99.97
CA GLN A 352 -9.53 68.09 -100.33
C GLN A 352 -9.30 66.73 -99.64
N ARG A 353 -8.07 66.18 -99.70
CA ARG A 353 -7.74 64.94 -98.97
C ARG A 353 -7.85 65.10 -97.45
N ASP A 354 -7.36 66.21 -96.91
CA ASP A 354 -7.45 66.51 -95.48
C ASP A 354 -8.93 66.59 -95.04
N ALA A 355 -9.82 67.13 -95.88
CA ALA A 355 -11.27 67.13 -95.64
C ALA A 355 -11.91 65.73 -95.78
N GLU A 356 -11.55 64.94 -96.79
CA GLU A 356 -12.04 63.56 -96.97
C GLU A 356 -11.63 62.65 -95.80
N ILE A 357 -10.37 62.71 -95.37
CA ILE A 357 -9.85 61.98 -94.21
C ILE A 357 -10.57 62.42 -92.92
N HIS A 358 -10.83 63.72 -92.76
CA HIS A 358 -11.55 64.25 -91.61
C HIS A 358 -13.04 63.84 -91.59
N ILE A 359 -13.68 63.65 -92.76
CA ILE A 359 -15.03 63.07 -92.86
C ILE A 359 -15.01 61.60 -92.43
N LEU A 360 -14.12 60.79 -93.00
CA LEU A 360 -13.99 59.37 -92.65
C LEU A 360 -13.69 59.16 -91.16
N SER A 361 -12.82 59.99 -90.58
CA SER A 361 -12.50 59.95 -89.14
C SER A 361 -13.71 60.26 -88.26
N LYS A 362 -14.63 61.14 -88.71
CA LYS A 362 -15.91 61.38 -88.01
C LYS A 362 -16.86 60.20 -88.15
N ASP A 363 -17.01 59.63 -89.35
CA ASP A 363 -17.85 58.44 -89.55
C ASP A 363 -17.37 57.25 -88.70
N GLU A 364 -16.06 57.04 -88.57
CA GLU A 364 -15.48 56.03 -87.67
C GLU A 364 -15.74 56.34 -86.19
N ARG A 365 -15.47 57.57 -85.74
CA ARG A 365 -15.75 58.05 -84.37
C ARG A 365 -17.22 57.85 -84.01
N ASP A 366 -18.11 58.27 -84.89
CA ASP A 366 -19.55 58.26 -84.67
C ASP A 366 -20.08 56.82 -84.68
N SER A 367 -19.57 55.97 -85.58
CA SER A 367 -19.83 54.54 -85.55
C SER A 367 -19.35 53.87 -84.25
N ALA A 368 -18.19 54.27 -83.73
CA ALA A 368 -17.66 53.76 -82.45
C ALA A 368 -18.52 54.21 -81.25
N ILE A 369 -18.90 55.49 -81.18
CA ILE A 369 -19.81 56.03 -80.16
C ILE A 369 -21.16 55.31 -80.21
N GLN A 370 -21.76 55.14 -81.39
CA GLN A 370 -23.02 54.42 -81.56
C GLN A 370 -22.92 52.97 -81.06
N LYS A 371 -21.86 52.24 -81.43
CA LYS A 371 -21.60 50.87 -80.98
C LYS A 371 -21.45 50.79 -79.45
N LEU A 372 -20.72 51.72 -78.83
CA LEU A 372 -20.52 51.76 -77.37
C LEU A 372 -21.83 52.07 -76.62
N PHE A 373 -22.60 53.06 -77.09
CA PHE A 373 -23.90 53.40 -76.50
C PHE A 373 -24.90 52.23 -76.59
N ALA A 374 -24.97 51.54 -77.73
CA ALA A 374 -25.84 50.38 -77.91
C ALA A 374 -25.37 49.15 -77.12
N THR A 375 -24.06 48.92 -76.99
CA THR A 375 -23.51 47.76 -76.25
C THR A 375 -23.62 47.93 -74.74
N HIS A 376 -23.53 49.16 -74.24
CA HIS A 376 -23.49 49.46 -72.79
C HIS A 376 -24.72 50.22 -72.26
N ASN A 377 -25.77 50.38 -73.09
CA ASN A 377 -27.04 51.05 -72.74
C ASN A 377 -26.85 52.45 -72.11
N LEU A 378 -25.97 53.27 -72.70
CA LEU A 378 -25.54 54.57 -72.13
C LEU A 378 -26.58 55.70 -72.29
N GLY A 379 -27.55 55.53 -73.20
CA GLY A 379 -28.64 56.47 -73.44
C GLY A 379 -29.18 56.39 -74.88
N SER A 380 -30.12 57.27 -75.20
CA SER A 380 -30.57 57.52 -76.57
C SER A 380 -29.54 58.35 -77.35
N LEU A 381 -29.18 57.92 -78.56
CA LEU A 381 -28.32 58.66 -79.47
C LEU A 381 -29.15 59.66 -80.30
N PRO A 382 -28.63 60.88 -80.59
CA PRO A 382 -29.24 61.79 -81.55
C PRO A 382 -29.02 61.30 -82.99
N SER A 383 -29.89 61.73 -83.91
CA SER A 383 -29.88 61.28 -85.33
C SER A 383 -28.79 61.91 -86.19
N ASN A 384 -28.02 62.86 -85.66
CA ASN A 384 -26.84 63.46 -86.29
C ASN A 384 -25.86 63.84 -85.18
N ILE A 385 -24.58 63.52 -85.35
CA ILE A 385 -23.55 63.64 -84.32
C ILE A 385 -22.57 64.75 -84.75
N THR A 386 -22.80 65.96 -84.25
CA THR A 386 -21.87 67.08 -84.42
C THR A 386 -20.69 66.95 -83.46
N ASP A 387 -19.57 67.63 -83.72
CA ASP A 387 -18.34 67.44 -82.95
C ASP A 387 -18.49 67.75 -81.45
N ALA A 388 -19.27 68.79 -81.11
CA ALA A 388 -19.59 69.11 -79.72
C ALA A 388 -20.48 68.04 -79.04
N VAL A 389 -21.36 67.38 -79.80
CA VAL A 389 -22.18 66.27 -79.32
C VAL A 389 -21.34 65.00 -79.17
N ALA A 390 -20.41 64.73 -80.09
CA ALA A 390 -19.48 63.61 -79.98
C ALA A 390 -18.59 63.70 -78.72
N LEU A 391 -18.15 64.92 -78.36
CA LEU A 391 -17.39 65.16 -77.14
C LEU A 391 -18.22 64.84 -75.88
N ASP A 392 -19.43 65.40 -75.72
CA ASP A 392 -20.34 65.08 -74.59
C ASP A 392 -20.63 63.57 -74.48
N LEU A 393 -20.87 62.91 -75.62
CA LEU A 393 -21.08 61.46 -75.65
C LEU A 393 -19.81 60.67 -75.26
N THR A 394 -18.61 61.18 -75.56
CA THR A 394 -17.33 60.57 -75.21
C THR A 394 -16.99 60.77 -73.73
N ASP A 395 -17.13 62.00 -73.20
CA ASP A 395 -16.97 62.30 -71.77
C ASP A 395 -17.91 61.42 -70.92
N ARG A 396 -19.13 61.17 -71.41
CA ARG A 396 -20.11 60.27 -70.80
C ARG A 396 -19.73 58.78 -70.88
N ILE A 397 -19.00 58.36 -71.91
CA ILE A 397 -18.39 57.01 -71.98
C ILE A 397 -17.26 56.90 -70.95
N GLU A 398 -16.36 57.88 -70.86
CA GLU A 398 -15.22 57.86 -69.93
C GLU A 398 -15.66 57.96 -68.46
N SER A 399 -16.63 58.82 -68.16
CA SER A 399 -17.30 58.88 -66.86
C SER A 399 -17.91 57.53 -66.49
N ARG A 400 -18.54 56.82 -67.45
CA ARG A 400 -19.11 55.50 -67.17
C ARG A 400 -18.06 54.40 -67.02
N LEU A 401 -16.93 54.48 -67.72
CA LEU A 401 -15.82 53.54 -67.58
C LEU A 401 -15.12 53.70 -66.22
N THR A 402 -14.90 54.94 -65.78
CA THR A 402 -14.32 55.23 -64.46
C THR A 402 -15.25 54.86 -63.31
N ASP A 403 -16.56 55.08 -63.43
CA ASP A 403 -17.59 54.49 -62.55
C ASP A 403 -17.43 52.96 -62.41
N LEU A 404 -17.31 52.27 -63.54
CA LEU A 404 -17.27 50.81 -63.59
C LEU A 404 -15.97 50.23 -63.02
N ASP A 405 -14.82 50.88 -63.25
CA ASP A 405 -13.57 50.46 -62.58
C ASP A 405 -13.62 50.74 -61.07
N ASN A 406 -14.12 51.90 -60.63
CA ASN A 406 -14.30 52.18 -59.19
C ASN A 406 -15.21 51.14 -58.50
N VAL A 407 -16.28 50.70 -59.16
CA VAL A 407 -17.13 49.58 -58.69
C VAL A 407 -16.37 48.25 -58.70
N LEU A 408 -15.53 47.99 -59.71
CA LEU A 408 -14.71 46.78 -59.80
C LEU A 408 -13.63 46.73 -58.70
N GLN A 409 -12.87 47.80 -58.49
CA GLN A 409 -11.83 47.88 -57.46
C GLN A 409 -12.45 47.80 -56.06
N SER A 410 -13.56 48.49 -55.80
CA SER A 410 -14.26 48.40 -54.51
C SER A 410 -14.80 47.00 -54.23
N LYS A 411 -15.37 46.31 -55.25
CA LYS A 411 -15.80 44.91 -55.12
C LYS A 411 -14.62 43.94 -54.93
N LYS A 412 -13.51 44.13 -55.63
CA LYS A 412 -12.28 43.37 -55.45
C LYS A 412 -11.73 43.53 -54.02
N ASN A 413 -11.62 44.77 -53.54
CA ASN A 413 -11.18 45.08 -52.19
C ASN A 413 -12.13 44.58 -51.09
N SER A 414 -13.43 44.45 -51.36
CA SER A 414 -14.39 43.76 -50.47
C SER A 414 -14.12 42.26 -50.45
N ASN A 415 -14.04 41.64 -51.62
CA ASN A 415 -13.84 40.19 -51.77
C ASN A 415 -12.50 39.72 -51.19
N ASP A 416 -11.42 40.50 -51.34
CA ASP A 416 -10.11 40.19 -50.77
C ASP A 416 -10.10 40.34 -49.23
N LYS A 417 -10.89 41.26 -48.66
CA LYS A 417 -11.13 41.37 -47.21
C LYS A 417 -11.97 40.21 -46.68
N GLU A 418 -13.05 39.87 -47.37
CA GLU A 418 -13.93 38.74 -47.03
C GLU A 418 -13.17 37.40 -47.09
N LEU A 419 -12.36 37.19 -48.13
CA LEU A 419 -11.48 36.04 -48.27
C LEU A 419 -10.46 35.96 -47.13
N LYS A 420 -9.83 37.09 -46.78
CA LYS A 420 -8.87 37.13 -45.67
C LYS A 420 -9.54 36.88 -44.32
N MET A 421 -10.69 37.48 -44.04
CA MET A 421 -11.46 37.22 -42.82
C MET A 421 -11.90 35.76 -42.72
N ALA A 422 -12.35 35.15 -43.82
CA ALA A 422 -12.68 33.72 -43.86
C ALA A 422 -11.45 32.83 -43.63
N TRP A 423 -10.29 33.20 -44.16
CA TRP A 423 -9.03 32.48 -43.93
C TRP A 423 -8.52 32.59 -42.49
N ASP A 424 -8.55 33.80 -41.91
CA ASP A 424 -8.13 34.04 -40.53
C ASP A 424 -9.07 33.33 -39.54
N LEU A 425 -10.39 33.30 -39.81
CA LEU A 425 -11.37 32.50 -39.06
C LEU A 425 -11.15 30.99 -39.21
N TYR A 426 -10.82 30.51 -40.41
CA TYR A 426 -10.46 29.10 -40.64
C TYR A 426 -9.19 28.72 -39.87
N LEU A 427 -8.18 29.60 -39.83
CA LEU A 427 -6.92 29.35 -39.14
C LEU A 427 -7.12 29.24 -37.63
N ASP A 428 -7.89 30.18 -37.04
CA ASP A 428 -8.29 30.15 -35.62
C ASP A 428 -9.14 28.91 -35.29
N ALA A 429 -10.11 28.55 -36.14
CA ALA A 429 -10.91 27.33 -35.97
C ALA A 429 -10.06 26.05 -36.05
N ASN A 430 -9.08 25.98 -36.97
CA ASN A 430 -8.17 24.86 -37.14
C ASN A 430 -7.18 24.73 -35.96
N GLU A 431 -6.63 25.85 -35.47
CA GLU A 431 -5.83 25.87 -34.24
C GLU A 431 -6.64 25.39 -33.03
N ARG A 432 -7.87 25.89 -32.84
CA ARG A 432 -8.77 25.41 -31.78
C ARG A 432 -9.09 23.93 -31.93
N TRP A 433 -9.33 23.44 -33.15
CA TRP A 433 -9.60 22.03 -33.43
C TRP A 433 -8.39 21.14 -33.10
N LYS A 434 -7.17 21.49 -33.54
CA LYS A 434 -5.95 20.74 -33.18
C LYS A 434 -5.73 20.70 -31.68
N ASN A 435 -5.91 21.83 -30.99
CA ASN A 435 -5.75 21.91 -29.54
C ASN A 435 -6.80 21.06 -28.81
N ALA A 436 -8.06 21.06 -29.27
CA ALA A 436 -9.12 20.21 -28.73
C ALA A 436 -8.86 18.72 -29.00
N GLU A 437 -8.42 18.35 -30.19
CA GLU A 437 -8.09 16.96 -30.55
C GLU A 437 -6.87 16.45 -29.76
N ALA A 438 -5.84 17.29 -29.56
CA ALA A 438 -4.70 16.97 -28.69
C ALA A 438 -5.11 16.79 -27.22
N GLN A 439 -5.97 17.66 -26.69
CA GLN A 439 -6.53 17.52 -25.34
C GLN A 439 -7.39 16.24 -25.21
N LYS A 440 -8.22 15.93 -26.21
CA LYS A 440 -9.01 14.70 -26.31
C LYS A 440 -8.11 13.45 -26.32
N GLN A 441 -7.02 13.47 -27.08
CA GLN A 441 -6.07 12.36 -27.14
C GLN A 441 -5.37 12.14 -25.78
N ALA A 442 -4.87 13.21 -25.15
CA ALA A 442 -4.28 13.14 -23.81
C ALA A 442 -5.28 12.65 -22.74
N LYS A 443 -6.54 13.13 -22.78
CA LYS A 443 -7.62 12.65 -21.91
C LYS A 443 -7.97 11.18 -22.16
N LEU A 444 -7.87 10.70 -23.40
CA LEU A 444 -8.11 9.30 -23.78
C LEU A 444 -6.97 8.38 -23.31
N GLU A 445 -5.72 8.83 -23.37
CA GLU A 445 -4.57 8.14 -22.75
C GLU A 445 -4.70 8.06 -21.23
N ILE A 446 -5.05 9.18 -20.58
CA ILE A 446 -5.33 9.23 -19.14
C ILE A 446 -6.47 8.28 -18.77
N LYS A 447 -7.58 8.29 -19.52
CA LYS A 447 -8.70 7.34 -19.34
C LYS A 447 -8.24 5.88 -19.45
N ASN A 448 -7.41 5.55 -20.44
CA ASN A 448 -6.90 4.20 -20.63
C ASN A 448 -5.92 3.77 -19.50
N ALA A 449 -5.10 4.70 -18.99
CA ALA A 449 -4.26 4.47 -17.83
C ALA A 449 -5.08 4.26 -16.54
N ILE A 450 -6.13 5.06 -16.33
CA ILE A 450 -7.08 4.92 -15.22
C ILE A 450 -7.83 3.58 -15.31
N LEU A 451 -8.33 3.19 -16.50
CA LEU A 451 -8.99 1.90 -16.71
C LEU A 451 -8.07 0.71 -16.38
N LYS A 452 -6.81 0.73 -16.83
CA LYS A 452 -5.81 -0.28 -16.44
C LYS A 452 -5.56 -0.32 -14.92
N ARG A 453 -5.56 0.84 -14.25
CA ARG A 453 -5.38 0.95 -12.79
C ARG A 453 -6.62 0.48 -12.02
N ILE A 454 -7.83 0.72 -12.54
CA ILE A 454 -9.08 0.18 -12.00
C ILE A 454 -9.10 -1.34 -12.13
N GLU A 455 -8.74 -1.89 -13.29
CA GLU A 455 -8.73 -3.34 -13.51
C GLU A 455 -7.69 -4.05 -12.64
N GLY A 456 -6.49 -3.47 -12.50
CA GLY A 456 -5.49 -3.94 -11.54
C GLY A 456 -6.00 -3.93 -10.08
N LYS A 457 -6.70 -2.86 -9.67
CA LYS A 457 -7.34 -2.77 -8.35
C LYS A 457 -8.52 -3.74 -8.19
N LYS A 458 -9.25 -4.10 -9.25
CA LYS A 458 -10.26 -5.17 -9.19
C LYS A 458 -9.59 -6.52 -8.97
N ILE A 459 -8.55 -6.85 -9.72
CA ILE A 459 -7.82 -8.13 -9.54
C ILE A 459 -7.23 -8.22 -8.12
N GLU A 460 -6.72 -7.11 -7.58
CA GLU A 460 -6.27 -7.00 -6.19
C GLU A 460 -7.43 -7.15 -5.18
N ARG A 461 -8.57 -6.48 -5.41
CA ARG A 461 -9.80 -6.68 -4.63
C ARG A 461 -10.25 -8.13 -4.65
N ASP A 462 -10.42 -8.73 -5.82
CA ASP A 462 -10.98 -10.06 -6.00
C ASP A 462 -10.09 -11.14 -5.35
N SER A 463 -8.77 -10.94 -5.38
CA SER A 463 -7.80 -11.75 -4.63
C SER A 463 -7.96 -11.62 -3.11
N LEU A 464 -8.16 -10.41 -2.60
CA LEU A 464 -8.41 -10.15 -1.17
C LEU A 464 -9.82 -10.59 -0.74
N GLU A 465 -10.81 -10.50 -1.62
CA GLU A 465 -12.20 -10.86 -1.40
C GLU A 465 -12.35 -12.39 -1.40
N LEU A 466 -11.55 -13.13 -2.18
CA LEU A 466 -11.37 -14.57 -2.00
C LEU A 466 -10.77 -14.90 -0.62
N GLN A 467 -9.70 -14.22 -0.21
CA GLN A 467 -9.06 -14.41 1.11
C GLN A 467 -9.99 -14.07 2.28
N ILE A 468 -10.95 -13.15 2.08
CA ILE A 468 -11.98 -12.79 3.06
C ILE A 468 -13.18 -13.75 3.00
N SER A 469 -13.51 -14.35 1.84
CA SER A 469 -14.62 -15.30 1.70
C SER A 469 -14.45 -16.58 2.52
N ASP A 470 -13.20 -16.95 2.83
CA ASP A 470 -12.87 -18.08 3.73
C ASP A 470 -13.05 -17.72 5.22
N VAL A 471 -13.24 -16.42 5.56
CA VAL A 471 -13.43 -15.91 6.93
C VAL A 471 -14.44 -14.74 6.96
N ASP A 472 -15.74 -15.08 6.99
CA ASP A 472 -16.88 -14.16 7.21
C ASP A 472 -16.56 -12.88 8.01
N LEU A 473 -16.77 -11.71 7.41
CA LEU A 473 -16.62 -10.41 8.08
C LEU A 473 -17.46 -10.29 9.37
N SER A 474 -18.67 -10.87 9.39
CA SER A 474 -19.52 -10.91 10.59
C SER A 474 -18.87 -11.70 11.73
N ARG A 475 -18.16 -12.80 11.43
CA ARG A 475 -17.38 -13.55 12.43
C ARG A 475 -16.17 -12.75 12.90
N ILE A 476 -15.59 -11.89 12.06
CA ILE A 476 -14.49 -11.00 12.47
C ILE A 476 -15.02 -9.93 13.43
N ASP A 477 -16.13 -9.26 13.12
CA ASP A 477 -16.77 -8.28 14.01
C ASP A 477 -17.18 -8.88 15.36
N GLU A 478 -17.82 -10.06 15.37
CA GLU A 478 -18.13 -10.78 16.61
C GLU A 478 -16.85 -11.14 17.39
N ARG A 479 -15.79 -11.56 16.70
CA ARG A 479 -14.54 -11.97 17.33
C ARG A 479 -13.77 -10.78 17.88
N GLU A 480 -13.77 -9.62 17.22
CA GLU A 480 -13.23 -8.37 17.78
C GLU A 480 -14.01 -7.96 19.03
N LYS A 481 -15.34 -7.90 18.94
CA LYS A 481 -16.22 -7.50 20.05
C LYS A 481 -16.07 -8.42 21.27
N ASN A 482 -16.02 -9.73 21.06
CA ASN A 482 -15.76 -10.71 22.12
C ASN A 482 -14.34 -10.58 22.68
N MET A 483 -13.33 -10.32 21.83
CA MET A 483 -11.95 -10.10 22.30
C MET A 483 -11.82 -8.81 23.12
N GLN A 484 -12.50 -7.72 22.75
CA GLN A 484 -12.54 -6.49 23.54
C GLN A 484 -13.20 -6.73 24.91
N ILE A 485 -14.34 -7.43 24.95
CA ILE A 485 -15.01 -7.83 26.20
C ILE A 485 -14.06 -8.68 27.07
N GLU A 486 -13.35 -9.64 26.49
CA GLU A 486 -12.40 -10.44 27.26
C GLU A 486 -11.16 -9.66 27.69
N VAL A 487 -10.61 -8.75 26.88
CA VAL A 487 -9.51 -7.86 27.28
C VAL A 487 -9.91 -6.99 28.47
N GLU A 488 -11.07 -6.34 28.43
CA GLU A 488 -11.55 -5.51 29.53
C GLU A 488 -11.84 -6.35 30.79
N ARG A 489 -12.36 -7.57 30.63
CA ARG A 489 -12.58 -8.53 31.72
C ARG A 489 -11.27 -9.03 32.34
N ARG A 490 -10.24 -9.32 31.53
CA ARG A 490 -8.90 -9.76 31.96
C ARG A 490 -8.18 -8.62 32.68
N LYS A 491 -8.25 -7.39 32.17
CA LYS A 491 -7.72 -6.17 32.77
C LYS A 491 -8.34 -5.90 34.14
N ASN A 492 -9.68 -5.86 34.23
CA ASN A 492 -10.38 -5.71 35.51
C ASN A 492 -10.04 -6.84 36.51
N GLN A 493 -9.84 -8.09 36.07
CA GLN A 493 -9.36 -9.18 36.93
C GLN A 493 -7.90 -9.01 37.39
N LEU A 494 -7.06 -8.32 36.62
CA LEU A 494 -5.66 -8.04 36.95
C LEU A 494 -5.59 -6.91 37.99
N ASP A 495 -6.39 -5.87 37.79
CA ASP A 495 -6.54 -4.73 38.72
C ASP A 495 -7.17 -5.17 40.05
N GLN A 496 -8.27 -5.94 40.03
CA GLN A 496 -8.91 -6.49 41.24
C GLN A 496 -7.98 -7.36 42.08
N ARG A 497 -7.01 -8.04 41.46
CA ARG A 497 -6.01 -8.87 42.18
C ARG A 497 -4.94 -8.04 42.88
N ASN A 498 -4.88 -6.72 42.67
CA ASN A 498 -4.02 -5.78 43.39
C ASN A 498 -2.57 -6.27 43.53
N PHE A 499 -2.01 -6.84 42.45
CA PHE A 499 -0.72 -7.54 42.50
C PHE A 499 0.42 -6.64 42.99
N GLY A 500 0.41 -5.33 42.67
CA GLY A 500 1.40 -4.37 43.18
C GLY A 500 1.40 -4.27 44.71
N ALA A 501 0.23 -4.07 45.32
CA ALA A 501 0.07 -4.00 46.78
C ALA A 501 0.40 -5.34 47.45
N ASN A 502 -0.07 -6.45 46.89
CA ASN A 502 0.25 -7.80 47.39
C ASN A 502 1.76 -8.10 47.32
N ILE A 503 2.46 -7.66 46.27
CA ILE A 503 3.92 -7.80 46.14
C ILE A 503 4.64 -6.92 47.15
N GLN A 504 4.21 -5.67 47.37
CA GLN A 504 4.79 -4.80 48.41
C GLN A 504 4.61 -5.37 49.82
N GLN A 505 3.40 -5.83 50.16
CA GLN A 505 3.13 -6.46 51.45
C GLN A 505 4.00 -7.71 51.65
N LYS A 506 4.10 -8.58 50.63
CA LYS A 506 4.98 -9.76 50.72
C LYS A 506 6.47 -9.41 50.76
N TRP A 507 6.90 -8.30 50.17
CA TRP A 507 8.27 -7.77 50.35
C TRP A 507 8.53 -7.33 51.79
N GLN A 508 7.59 -6.62 52.42
CA GLN A 508 7.68 -6.20 53.82
C GLN A 508 7.69 -7.39 54.78
N GLU A 509 6.85 -8.40 54.53
CA GLU A 509 6.88 -9.66 55.28
C GLU A 509 8.26 -10.34 55.15
N LEU A 510 8.80 -10.48 53.92
CA LEU A 510 10.10 -11.09 53.66
C LEU A 510 11.23 -10.34 54.37
N GLN A 511 11.24 -9.01 54.29
CA GLN A 511 12.23 -8.16 54.98
C GLN A 511 12.16 -8.31 56.50
N SER A 512 10.96 -8.47 57.07
CA SER A 512 10.78 -8.74 58.51
C SER A 512 11.24 -10.14 58.92
N ILE A 513 11.19 -11.11 57.99
CA ILE A 513 11.69 -12.48 58.20
C ILE A 513 13.21 -12.51 58.09
N ASP A 514 13.80 -11.82 57.11
CA ASP A 514 15.26 -11.67 57.01
C ASP A 514 15.85 -10.96 58.23
N GLN A 515 15.18 -9.94 58.79
CA GLN A 515 15.58 -9.34 60.07
C GLN A 515 15.59 -10.38 61.21
N LYS A 516 14.49 -11.14 61.38
CA LYS A 516 14.42 -12.21 62.39
C LYS A 516 15.46 -13.31 62.18
N ILE A 517 15.77 -13.68 60.93
CA ILE A 517 16.82 -14.65 60.60
C ILE A 517 18.20 -14.10 60.98
N ASN A 518 18.48 -12.82 60.74
CA ASN A 518 19.73 -12.20 61.14
C ASN A 518 19.87 -12.12 62.67
N ASP A 519 18.79 -11.80 63.40
CA ASP A 519 18.82 -11.75 64.87
C ASP A 519 18.92 -13.14 65.50
N LEU A 520 18.23 -14.16 64.96
CA LEU A 520 18.41 -15.55 65.37
C LEU A 520 19.82 -16.08 65.04
N ASN A 521 20.45 -15.63 63.95
CA ASN A 521 21.84 -15.96 63.66
C ASN A 521 22.83 -15.27 64.62
N ARG A 522 22.51 -14.05 65.09
CA ARG A 522 23.27 -13.37 66.16
C ARG A 522 23.13 -14.10 67.50
N GLU A 523 21.92 -14.49 67.91
CA GLU A 523 21.72 -15.34 69.09
C GLU A 523 22.49 -16.66 68.95
N LYS A 524 22.42 -17.32 67.78
CA LYS A 524 23.17 -18.55 67.53
C LYS A 524 24.68 -18.35 67.65
N SER A 525 25.24 -17.24 67.16
CA SER A 525 26.67 -16.95 67.35
C SER A 525 27.02 -16.65 68.80
N PHE A 526 26.13 -15.97 69.54
CA PHE A 526 26.32 -15.69 70.97
C PHE A 526 26.29 -16.98 71.80
N ILE A 527 25.35 -17.89 71.51
CA ILE A 527 25.25 -19.22 72.13
C ILE A 527 26.47 -20.09 71.78
N ALA A 528 27.01 -19.97 70.56
CA ALA A 528 28.24 -20.67 70.19
C ALA A 528 29.45 -20.16 70.98
N VAL A 529 29.58 -18.85 71.19
CA VAL A 529 30.64 -18.25 72.01
C VAL A 529 30.49 -18.65 73.49
N ASP A 530 29.28 -18.57 74.06
CA ASP A 530 29.00 -19.05 75.43
C ASP A 530 29.29 -20.55 75.58
N ALA A 531 29.01 -21.37 74.56
CA ALA A 531 29.38 -22.78 74.56
C ALA A 531 30.91 -22.98 74.55
N GLU A 532 31.66 -22.24 73.73
CA GLU A 532 33.13 -22.27 73.75
C GLU A 532 33.69 -21.80 75.10
N GLU A 533 33.16 -20.71 75.67
CA GLU A 533 33.58 -20.21 76.99
C GLU A 533 33.29 -21.21 78.11
N ARG A 534 32.12 -21.88 78.09
CA ARG A 534 31.80 -22.97 79.01
C ARG A 534 32.75 -24.15 78.88
N VAL A 535 33.12 -24.57 77.66
CA VAL A 535 34.14 -25.61 77.43
C VAL A 535 35.50 -25.16 77.96
N ARG A 536 35.91 -23.92 77.69
CA ARG A 536 37.18 -23.33 78.14
C ARG A 536 37.25 -23.19 79.67
N LEU A 537 36.13 -22.88 80.31
CA LEU A 537 35.96 -22.82 81.76
C LEU A 537 35.91 -24.22 82.40
N SER A 538 35.33 -25.21 81.72
CA SER A 538 35.39 -26.63 82.10
C SER A 538 36.83 -27.16 82.08
N LEU A 539 37.59 -26.86 81.02
CA LEU A 539 39.01 -27.21 80.92
C LEU A 539 39.82 -26.55 82.05
N LYS A 540 39.68 -25.23 82.26
CA LYS A 540 40.34 -24.54 83.38
C LYS A 540 39.94 -25.07 84.77
N LYS A 541 38.71 -25.57 84.95
CA LYS A 541 38.31 -26.25 86.20
C LYS A 541 39.01 -27.60 86.38
N ASN A 542 39.11 -28.41 85.33
CA ASN A 542 39.89 -29.65 85.36
C ASN A 542 41.38 -29.38 85.64
N ASP A 543 41.97 -28.34 85.02
CA ASP A 543 43.35 -27.94 85.30
C ASP A 543 43.52 -27.48 86.76
N LEU A 544 42.60 -26.67 87.29
CA LEU A 544 42.61 -26.28 88.70
C LEU A 544 42.49 -27.48 89.64
N GLU A 545 41.66 -28.47 89.33
CA GLU A 545 41.61 -29.73 90.08
C GLU A 545 42.90 -30.54 89.97
N ASN A 546 43.51 -30.61 88.78
CA ASN A 546 44.78 -31.31 88.58
C ASN A 546 45.93 -30.61 89.34
N HIS A 547 45.93 -29.28 89.41
CA HIS A 547 46.86 -28.52 90.24
C HIS A 547 46.60 -28.72 91.74
N LYS A 548 45.35 -28.76 92.20
CA LYS A 548 45.00 -29.13 93.59
C LYS A 548 45.46 -30.55 93.94
N LYS A 549 45.22 -31.52 93.06
CA LYS A 549 45.65 -32.93 93.21
C LYS A 549 47.18 -33.10 93.16
N LYS A 550 47.92 -32.15 92.56
CA LYS A 550 49.38 -32.05 92.67
C LYS A 550 49.83 -31.43 93.99
N HIS A 551 49.18 -30.36 94.46
CA HIS A 551 49.49 -29.73 95.74
C HIS A 551 49.11 -30.59 96.97
N GLN A 552 48.21 -31.57 96.83
CA GLN A 552 47.94 -32.59 97.85
C GLN A 552 48.90 -33.80 97.78
N LYS A 553 50.00 -33.70 97.03
CA LYS A 553 51.08 -34.70 96.93
C LYS A 553 52.47 -34.11 97.25
N LEU A 554 52.47 -32.96 97.94
CA LEU A 554 53.60 -32.32 98.60
C LEU A 554 53.23 -32.16 100.09
#